data_AF-A0A7W9EZJ8-F1
#
_entry.id   AF-A0A7W9EZJ8-F1
#
_cell.length_a   1.000
_cell.length_b   1.000
_cell.length_c   1.000
_cell.angle_alpha   90.00
_cell.angle_beta   90.00
_cell.angle_gamma   90.00
#
_symmetry.space_group_name_H-M   'P 1'
#
loop_
_entity.id
_entity.type
_entity.pdbx_description
1 polymer ?
#
loop_
_entity_poly.entity_id
_entity_poly.type
_entity_poly.pdbx_seq_one_letter_code
_entity_poly.pdbx_strand_id
1 'polypeptide(L)'
;MNLTDAFPIPYAHWYAARLYIEAGVATGDVLGRLCITQADWDACQERYRQLHFADTGWVAYAFERAGLSAPEDDRNLYQLLTGSPAPALFSMREALAAIRRRVEADPKIGPFAGVGWVAEYLCERHFPTIRYIYNGAQVCADGKPLQTKTGKVIDGIDPTGFRKLGERWFTDGKRVYGQGETPMTRHWFVMRSADPLTFRVLNERYGADKDAGYYITNLRLTGGDPESFEVIAYPYGTPPKLHVSQSHYAKDSHKVYGYGVEIDGADASSFVPLGVEGKYFADKVRIYWERSPIQGADRATFTCAIEVGQYCAFDKDRVYYGGKVMSAATERADWEAYFKERPEIATTWWHEQAEAGDRKPIGGPFFSDGQRLWVRPQNTRREDWVSLDYIDHDGFEHVVDVFGIDRSGLRYVETRLEMYERPAVKGADPASFERLGDGWYRCAKQAYFMNLTDPREYHRLVVVKADMDSFRMLGSVYAMDAKGLIVEGVRKRDIDAAAVKPIGGMFARLGDTVLFRGKVVKKTGGLDLTTARSPTPRLLVDDAGHMLLGSRYRKPVAGMNAAALRFITPYFATDDRQLYVLTDDSLMHCEGAEVSALKIEDDRHVRDTTTRFAFGGRGLEREAIG
;
A
#
# COMPACT_ATOMS: atom_id res chain seq x y z
N MET A 1 -35.28 -8.82 25.44
CA MET A 1 -34.79 -10.20 25.21
C MET A 1 -34.81 -10.93 26.55
N ASN A 2 -35.18 -12.22 26.62
CA ASN A 2 -35.09 -12.95 27.89
C ASN A 2 -33.61 -13.28 28.20
N LEU A 3 -33.19 -13.13 29.47
CA LEU A 3 -31.79 -13.33 29.88
C LEU A 3 -31.32 -14.77 29.64
N THR A 4 -32.21 -15.77 29.81
CA THR A 4 -31.88 -17.18 29.59
C THR A 4 -31.64 -17.50 28.11
N ASP A 5 -32.30 -16.79 27.20
CA ASP A 5 -32.08 -16.97 25.76
C ASP A 5 -30.80 -16.23 25.33
N ALA A 6 -30.51 -15.10 25.99
CA ALA A 6 -29.33 -14.29 25.75
C ALA A 6 -28.03 -14.96 26.21
N PHE A 7 -28.11 -15.68 27.33
CA PHE A 7 -27.02 -16.35 28.04
C PHE A 7 -27.44 -17.79 28.39
N PRO A 8 -27.45 -18.71 27.41
CA PRO A 8 -28.00 -20.05 27.57
C PRO A 8 -27.19 -20.97 28.49
N ILE A 9 -25.98 -20.55 28.89
CA ILE A 9 -25.07 -21.35 29.73
C ILE A 9 -24.41 -20.50 30.83
N PRO A 10 -24.03 -21.11 31.97
CA PRO A 10 -23.24 -20.41 32.98
C PRO A 10 -21.93 -19.87 32.40
N TYR A 11 -21.49 -18.70 32.88
CA TYR A 11 -20.28 -18.03 32.36
C TYR A 11 -19.03 -18.91 32.48
N ALA A 12 -18.90 -19.64 33.58
CA ALA A 12 -17.78 -20.56 33.81
C ALA A 12 -17.70 -21.66 32.73
N HIS A 13 -18.85 -22.21 32.34
CA HIS A 13 -18.92 -23.25 31.29
C HIS A 13 -18.61 -22.66 29.91
N TRP A 14 -19.13 -21.47 29.60
CA TRP A 14 -18.77 -20.77 28.37
C TRP A 14 -17.27 -20.49 28.29
N TYR A 15 -16.67 -20.03 29.39
CA TYR A 15 -15.24 -19.71 29.42
C TYR A 15 -14.36 -20.96 29.32
N ALA A 16 -14.72 -22.05 30.00
CA ALA A 16 -14.04 -23.35 29.84
C ALA A 16 -14.11 -23.84 28.39
N ALA A 17 -15.28 -23.73 27.75
CA ALA A 17 -15.44 -24.06 26.34
C ALA A 17 -14.52 -23.22 25.44
N ARG A 18 -14.39 -21.91 25.70
CA ARG A 18 -13.44 -21.04 24.99
C ARG A 18 -12.00 -21.50 25.13
N LEU A 19 -11.57 -21.93 26.32
CA LEU A 19 -10.21 -22.44 26.53
C LEU A 19 -9.95 -23.71 25.72
N TYR A 20 -10.89 -24.66 25.69
CA TYR A 20 -10.72 -25.88 24.88
C TYR A 20 -10.71 -25.60 23.38
N ILE A 21 -11.60 -24.73 22.88
CA ILE A 21 -11.60 -24.31 21.46
C ILE A 21 -10.28 -23.64 21.11
N GLU A 22 -9.75 -22.78 21.97
CA GLU A 22 -8.48 -22.09 21.74
C GLU A 22 -7.24 -22.98 21.94
N ALA A 23 -7.37 -24.10 22.65
CA ALA A 23 -6.41 -25.20 22.68
C ALA A 23 -6.44 -26.06 21.40
N GLY A 24 -7.42 -25.86 20.52
CA GLY A 24 -7.57 -26.56 19.25
C GLY A 24 -8.50 -27.77 19.28
N VAL A 25 -9.29 -27.96 20.36
CA VAL A 25 -10.37 -28.96 20.37
C VAL A 25 -11.44 -28.54 19.35
N ALA A 26 -11.95 -29.51 18.57
CA ALA A 26 -12.96 -29.22 17.55
C ALA A 26 -14.20 -28.59 18.19
N THR A 27 -14.64 -27.44 17.66
CA THR A 27 -15.78 -26.68 18.20
C THR A 27 -17.02 -27.55 18.35
N GLY A 28 -17.30 -28.45 17.40
CA GLY A 28 -18.44 -29.36 17.48
C GLY A 28 -18.43 -30.27 18.71
N ASP A 29 -17.25 -30.78 19.11
CA ASP A 29 -17.13 -31.64 20.30
C ASP A 29 -17.37 -30.84 21.59
N VAL A 30 -16.84 -29.63 21.65
CA VAL A 30 -17.00 -28.72 22.80
C VAL A 30 -18.46 -28.31 22.95
N LEU A 31 -19.12 -27.90 21.86
CA LEU A 31 -20.53 -27.50 21.88
C LEU A 31 -21.45 -28.68 22.17
N GLY A 32 -21.11 -29.88 21.69
CA GLY A 32 -21.83 -31.12 22.01
C GLY A 32 -21.86 -31.40 23.52
N ARG A 33 -20.78 -31.09 24.25
CA ARG A 33 -20.76 -31.20 25.73
C ARG A 33 -21.66 -30.19 26.42
N LEU A 34 -21.80 -29.00 25.85
CA LEU A 34 -22.67 -27.95 26.36
C LEU A 34 -24.15 -28.16 25.97
N CYS A 35 -24.44 -29.13 25.10
CA CYS A 35 -25.78 -29.35 24.52
C CYS A 35 -26.35 -28.12 23.81
N ILE A 36 -25.49 -27.35 23.12
CA ILE A 36 -25.90 -26.18 22.31
C ILE A 36 -25.44 -26.33 20.86
N THR A 37 -26.12 -25.63 19.95
CA THR A 37 -25.75 -25.63 18.53
C THR A 37 -24.67 -24.58 18.22
N GLN A 38 -24.06 -24.68 17.04
CA GLN A 38 -23.18 -23.62 16.52
C GLN A 38 -23.91 -22.27 16.40
N ALA A 39 -25.19 -22.29 16.01
CA ALA A 39 -25.99 -21.08 15.91
C ALA A 39 -26.21 -20.41 17.28
N ASP A 40 -26.48 -21.19 18.33
CA ASP A 40 -26.63 -20.66 19.70
C ASP A 40 -25.32 -20.05 20.20
N TRP A 41 -24.20 -20.73 19.94
CA TRP A 41 -22.87 -20.24 20.29
C TRP A 41 -22.55 -18.92 19.58
N ASP A 42 -22.75 -18.86 18.27
CA ASP A 42 -22.50 -17.65 17.49
C ASP A 42 -23.42 -16.50 17.92
N ALA A 43 -24.68 -16.80 18.25
CA ALA A 43 -25.64 -15.81 18.70
C ALA A 43 -25.26 -15.18 20.05
N CYS A 44 -24.58 -15.91 20.94
CA CYS A 44 -24.25 -15.44 22.30
C CYS A 44 -22.78 -15.03 22.53
N GLN A 45 -21.84 -15.58 21.75
CA GLN A 45 -20.40 -15.44 22.01
C GLN A 45 -19.96 -13.98 22.18
N GLU A 46 -20.46 -13.09 21.32
CA GLU A 46 -20.08 -11.68 21.37
C GLU A 46 -20.49 -11.02 22.69
N ARG A 47 -21.69 -11.31 23.20
CA ARG A 47 -22.15 -10.80 24.50
C ARG A 47 -21.27 -11.31 25.64
N TYR A 48 -20.94 -12.60 25.65
CA TYR A 48 -20.01 -13.15 26.65
C TYR A 48 -18.61 -12.53 26.56
N ARG A 49 -18.11 -12.21 25.35
CA ARG A 49 -16.82 -11.53 25.16
C ARG A 49 -16.86 -10.11 25.71
N GLN A 50 -17.92 -9.36 25.44
CA GLN A 50 -18.10 -7.99 25.94
C GLN A 50 -18.06 -7.90 27.47
N LEU A 51 -18.51 -8.94 28.18
CA LEU A 51 -18.45 -9.00 29.66
C LEU A 51 -17.03 -8.97 30.25
N HIS A 52 -15.96 -9.09 29.46
CA HIS A 52 -14.60 -8.81 29.92
C HIS A 52 -14.40 -7.33 30.27
N PHE A 53 -15.22 -6.46 29.68
CA PHE A 53 -15.21 -5.00 29.81
C PHE A 53 -16.55 -4.50 30.38
N ALA A 54 -17.20 -5.29 31.25
CA ALA A 54 -18.54 -5.04 31.76
C ALA A 54 -18.71 -3.66 32.42
N ASP A 55 -17.62 -3.10 32.98
CA ASP A 55 -17.55 -1.79 33.64
C ASP A 55 -17.41 -0.60 32.67
N THR A 56 -17.42 -0.85 31.36
CA THR A 56 -17.23 0.20 30.36
C THR A 56 -18.55 0.67 29.72
N GLY A 57 -18.66 1.97 29.48
CA GLY A 57 -19.89 2.56 28.93
C GLY A 57 -20.29 2.04 27.54
N TRP A 58 -19.32 1.61 26.72
CA TRP A 58 -19.64 1.04 25.40
C TRP A 58 -20.30 -0.34 25.50
N VAL A 59 -19.95 -1.14 26.52
CA VAL A 59 -20.62 -2.42 26.79
C VAL A 59 -22.02 -2.19 27.33
N ALA A 60 -22.19 -1.25 28.27
CA ALA A 60 -23.51 -0.86 28.77
C ALA A 60 -24.44 -0.46 27.60
N TYR A 61 -23.97 0.42 26.72
CA TYR A 61 -24.71 0.82 25.52
C TYR A 61 -25.02 -0.34 24.57
N ALA A 62 -24.08 -1.27 24.36
CA ALA A 62 -24.30 -2.45 23.52
C ALA A 62 -25.41 -3.36 24.07
N PHE A 63 -25.46 -3.53 25.40
CA PHE A 63 -26.51 -4.30 26.09
C PHE A 63 -27.87 -3.59 26.00
N GLU A 64 -27.91 -2.27 26.24
CA GLU A 64 -29.13 -1.47 26.12
C GLU A 64 -29.72 -1.52 24.71
N ARG A 65 -28.88 -1.45 23.66
CA ARG A 65 -29.32 -1.61 22.27
C ARG A 65 -29.89 -3.00 21.96
N ALA A 66 -29.46 -4.02 22.70
CA ALA A 66 -30.02 -5.36 22.62
C ALA A 66 -31.27 -5.55 23.51
N GLY A 67 -31.74 -4.49 24.18
CA GLY A 67 -32.86 -4.52 25.09
C GLY A 67 -32.57 -5.27 26.39
N LEU A 68 -31.32 -5.18 26.88
CA LEU A 68 -30.85 -5.70 28.16
C LEU A 68 -30.40 -4.53 29.07
N SER A 69 -30.45 -4.72 30.38
CA SER A 69 -29.88 -3.78 31.34
C SER A 69 -28.35 -3.77 31.26
N ALA A 70 -27.73 -2.66 31.66
CA ALA A 70 -26.28 -2.56 31.77
C ALA A 70 -25.74 -3.64 32.73
N PRO A 71 -24.63 -4.33 32.39
CA PRO A 71 -24.16 -5.47 33.20
C PRO A 71 -23.85 -5.13 34.66
N GLU A 72 -23.37 -3.92 34.94
CA GLU A 72 -23.05 -3.47 36.30
C GLU A 72 -24.29 -3.18 37.16
N ASP A 73 -25.48 -3.04 36.54
CA ASP A 73 -26.74 -2.77 37.24
C ASP A 73 -27.69 -3.99 37.30
N ASP A 74 -27.38 -5.05 36.55
CA ASP A 74 -28.26 -6.21 36.38
C ASP A 74 -27.94 -7.34 37.38
N ARG A 75 -28.63 -7.31 38.52
CA ARG A 75 -28.53 -8.34 39.57
C ARG A 75 -28.98 -9.73 39.10
N ASN A 76 -29.95 -9.80 38.19
CA ASN A 76 -30.46 -11.08 37.68
C ASN A 76 -29.44 -11.72 36.74
N LEU A 77 -28.84 -10.91 35.86
CA LEU A 77 -27.71 -11.33 35.03
C LEU A 77 -26.53 -11.77 35.89
N TYR A 78 -26.22 -11.04 36.97
CA TYR A 78 -25.14 -11.42 37.89
C TYR A 78 -25.38 -12.80 38.48
N GLN A 79 -26.60 -13.06 38.98
CA GLN A 79 -26.97 -14.35 39.53
C GLN A 79 -26.91 -15.46 38.46
N LEU A 80 -27.39 -15.18 37.25
CA LEU A 80 -27.35 -16.12 36.14
C LEU A 80 -25.92 -16.52 35.75
N LEU A 81 -25.02 -15.55 35.65
CA LEU A 81 -23.64 -15.77 35.20
C LEU A 81 -22.75 -16.39 36.27
N THR A 82 -22.93 -16.00 37.53
CA THR A 82 -22.08 -16.41 38.66
C THR A 82 -22.63 -17.59 39.45
N GLY A 83 -23.94 -17.87 39.34
CA GLY A 83 -24.65 -18.85 40.16
C GLY A 83 -24.88 -18.40 41.60
N SER A 84 -24.56 -17.15 41.96
CA SER A 84 -24.70 -16.60 43.32
C SER A 84 -25.47 -15.28 43.30
N PRO A 85 -26.32 -15.00 44.30
CA PRO A 85 -27.04 -13.72 44.36
C PRO A 85 -26.06 -12.54 44.42
N ALA A 86 -26.42 -11.45 43.75
CA ALA A 86 -25.60 -10.23 43.72
C ALA A 86 -25.55 -9.56 45.11
N PRO A 87 -24.36 -9.22 45.64
CA PRO A 87 -24.22 -8.39 46.83
C PRO A 87 -24.87 -7.00 46.67
N ALA A 88 -25.01 -6.25 47.77
CA ALA A 88 -25.61 -4.91 47.73
C ALA A 88 -24.85 -3.95 46.78
N LEU A 89 -23.52 -4.03 46.76
CA LEU A 89 -22.65 -3.40 45.77
C LEU A 89 -21.79 -4.49 45.15
N PHE A 90 -21.72 -4.55 43.83
CA PHE A 90 -20.92 -5.54 43.11
C PHE A 90 -20.24 -4.90 41.89
N SER A 91 -19.19 -5.56 41.41
CA SER A 91 -18.69 -5.35 40.05
C SER A 91 -18.86 -6.63 39.25
N MET A 92 -19.60 -6.55 38.14
CA MET A 92 -19.74 -7.68 37.22
C MET A 92 -18.36 -8.06 36.66
N ARG A 93 -17.55 -7.09 36.24
CA ARG A 93 -16.22 -7.36 35.70
C ARG A 93 -15.33 -8.12 36.69
N GLU A 94 -15.28 -7.69 37.95
CA GLU A 94 -14.44 -8.33 38.97
C GLU A 94 -14.92 -9.73 39.32
N ALA A 95 -16.24 -9.92 39.46
CA ALA A 95 -16.83 -11.23 39.74
C ALA A 95 -16.52 -12.23 38.61
N LEU A 96 -16.70 -11.82 37.35
CA LEU A 96 -16.37 -12.66 36.20
C LEU A 96 -14.86 -12.88 36.07
N ALA A 97 -14.01 -11.90 36.44
CA ALA A 97 -12.56 -12.09 36.50
C ALA A 97 -12.13 -13.13 37.55
N ALA A 98 -12.83 -13.22 38.68
CA ALA A 98 -12.60 -14.27 39.67
C ALA A 98 -12.99 -15.66 39.14
N ILE A 99 -14.10 -15.75 38.39
CA ILE A 99 -14.49 -16.99 37.71
C ILE A 99 -13.45 -17.40 36.66
N ARG A 100 -13.02 -16.47 35.80
CA ARG A 100 -11.99 -16.75 34.77
C ARG A 100 -10.73 -17.34 35.38
N ARG A 101 -10.18 -16.71 36.43
CA ARG A 101 -8.98 -17.21 37.12
C ARG A 101 -9.13 -18.63 37.67
N ARG A 102 -10.31 -18.99 38.17
CA ARG A 102 -10.60 -20.36 38.64
C ARG A 102 -10.65 -21.36 37.49
N VAL A 103 -11.30 -20.98 36.39
CA VAL A 103 -11.42 -21.82 35.19
C VAL A 103 -10.09 -21.95 34.44
N GLU A 104 -9.25 -20.92 34.46
CA GLU A 104 -7.87 -20.96 33.93
C GLU A 104 -6.98 -21.92 34.72
N ALA A 105 -7.16 -21.99 36.04
CA ALA A 105 -6.44 -22.92 36.89
C ALA A 105 -6.89 -24.38 36.68
N ASP A 106 -8.19 -24.60 36.47
CA ASP A 106 -8.73 -25.92 36.11
C ASP A 106 -10.02 -25.78 35.26
N PRO A 107 -9.95 -26.02 33.94
CA PRO A 107 -11.11 -25.93 33.06
C PRO A 107 -11.98 -27.20 33.08
N LYS A 108 -11.64 -28.24 33.87
CA LYS A 108 -12.40 -29.49 33.96
C LYS A 108 -13.57 -29.35 34.95
N ILE A 109 -14.49 -28.46 34.59
CA ILE A 109 -15.67 -28.14 35.40
C ILE A 109 -16.97 -28.51 34.69
N GLY A 110 -18.00 -28.86 35.48
CA GLY A 110 -19.35 -29.11 34.98
C GLY A 110 -19.37 -30.09 33.79
N PRO A 111 -19.89 -29.68 32.60
CA PRO A 111 -19.93 -30.52 31.39
C PRO A 111 -18.58 -31.07 30.91
N PHE A 112 -17.47 -30.45 31.35
CA PHE A 112 -16.11 -30.80 30.98
C PHE A 112 -15.35 -31.59 32.05
N ALA A 113 -15.94 -31.90 33.20
CA ALA A 113 -15.23 -32.55 34.32
C ALA A 113 -14.58 -33.90 33.96
N GLY A 114 -15.19 -34.67 33.04
CA GLY A 114 -14.72 -35.99 32.64
C GLY A 114 -13.96 -36.05 31.31
N VAL A 115 -13.60 -34.92 30.70
CA VAL A 115 -12.93 -34.93 29.38
C VAL A 115 -11.43 -35.17 29.49
N GLY A 116 -10.87 -35.87 28.50
CA GLY A 116 -9.42 -36.10 28.36
C GLY A 116 -8.66 -34.94 27.71
N TRP A 117 -9.33 -33.82 27.43
CA TRP A 117 -8.72 -32.66 26.79
C TRP A 117 -7.79 -31.92 27.74
N VAL A 118 -6.76 -31.28 27.19
CA VAL A 118 -5.80 -30.44 27.91
C VAL A 118 -5.91 -29.02 27.38
N ALA A 119 -6.07 -28.07 28.28
CA ALA A 119 -6.13 -26.64 27.99
C ALA A 119 -5.55 -25.85 29.16
N GLU A 120 -4.22 -25.82 29.24
CA GLU A 120 -3.50 -25.10 30.29
C GLU A 120 -3.32 -23.64 29.88
N TYR A 121 -3.94 -22.71 30.60
CA TYR A 121 -3.78 -21.28 30.35
C TYR A 121 -2.37 -20.81 30.73
N LEU A 122 -1.69 -20.10 29.82
CA LEU A 122 -0.33 -19.61 30.04
C LEU A 122 -0.30 -18.10 30.30
N CYS A 123 -0.82 -17.31 29.36
CA CYS A 123 -0.88 -15.85 29.45
C CYS A 123 -1.77 -15.25 28.36
N GLU A 124 -1.97 -13.92 28.38
CA GLU A 124 -2.71 -13.21 27.35
C GLU A 124 -2.06 -11.87 26.90
N ARG A 125 -2.23 -11.54 25.61
CA ARG A 125 -2.02 -10.18 25.07
C ARG A 125 -3.27 -9.34 25.36
N HIS A 126 -3.14 -8.04 25.65
CA HIS A 126 -4.29 -7.23 26.06
C HIS A 126 -5.16 -6.79 24.88
N PHE A 127 -4.56 -6.24 23.81
CA PHE A 127 -5.32 -5.71 22.67
C PHE A 127 -4.75 -6.09 21.29
N PRO A 128 -5.52 -6.80 20.44
CA PRO A 128 -6.74 -7.53 20.82
C PRO A 128 -6.40 -8.61 21.86
N THR A 129 -7.40 -9.00 22.67
CA THR A 129 -7.23 -10.06 23.66
C THR A 129 -6.94 -11.39 22.96
N ILE A 130 -5.75 -11.94 23.19
CA ILE A 130 -5.30 -13.22 22.63
C ILE A 130 -4.76 -14.06 23.76
N ARG A 131 -5.38 -15.20 24.04
CA ARG A 131 -4.93 -16.15 25.05
C ARG A 131 -3.98 -17.16 24.42
N TYR A 132 -2.95 -17.50 25.17
CA TYR A 132 -1.97 -18.53 24.86
C TYR A 132 -2.23 -19.72 25.76
N ILE A 133 -2.45 -20.88 25.16
CA ILE A 133 -2.90 -22.09 25.85
C ILE A 133 -2.01 -23.25 25.43
N TYR A 134 -1.54 -24.04 26.38
CA TYR A 134 -0.88 -25.30 26.09
C TYR A 134 -1.93 -26.42 26.01
N ASN A 135 -1.93 -27.15 24.89
CA ASN A 135 -2.93 -28.19 24.61
C ASN A 135 -2.46 -29.61 24.96
N GLY A 136 -1.40 -29.75 25.77
CA GLY A 136 -0.76 -31.03 26.06
C GLY A 136 0.33 -31.45 25.08
N ALA A 137 0.49 -30.74 23.95
CA ALA A 137 1.57 -30.96 22.98
C ALA A 137 2.23 -29.66 22.50
N GLN A 138 1.46 -28.60 22.29
CA GLN A 138 1.89 -27.36 21.66
C GLN A 138 1.26 -26.14 22.33
N VAL A 139 1.99 -25.02 22.33
CA VAL A 139 1.43 -23.72 22.69
C VAL A 139 0.60 -23.21 21.51
N CYS A 140 -0.64 -22.84 21.79
CA CYS A 140 -1.65 -22.44 20.83
C CYS A 140 -2.12 -21.00 21.08
N ALA A 141 -2.52 -20.34 20.01
CA ALA A 141 -3.27 -19.09 20.02
C ALA A 141 -4.33 -19.16 18.92
N ASP A 142 -5.54 -18.69 19.19
CA ASP A 142 -6.69 -18.78 18.26
C ASP A 142 -6.97 -20.20 17.75
N GLY A 143 -6.85 -21.21 18.62
CA GLY A 143 -7.16 -22.60 18.27
C GLY A 143 -6.12 -23.26 17.36
N LYS A 144 -4.96 -22.62 17.16
CA LYS A 144 -3.88 -23.14 16.32
C LYS A 144 -2.54 -23.10 17.04
N PRO A 145 -1.65 -24.08 16.82
CA PRO A 145 -0.28 -24.01 17.31
C PRO A 145 0.43 -22.75 16.83
N LEU A 146 1.35 -22.21 17.63
CA LEU A 146 2.15 -21.06 17.20
C LEU A 146 2.96 -21.41 15.95
N GLN A 147 2.85 -20.56 14.92
CA GLN A 147 3.45 -20.78 13.60
C GLN A 147 4.32 -19.62 13.17
N THR A 148 5.34 -19.91 12.38
CA THR A 148 6.16 -18.91 11.70
C THR A 148 5.37 -18.21 10.58
N LYS A 149 5.94 -17.13 10.02
CA LYS A 149 5.34 -16.42 8.87
C LYS A 149 5.04 -17.32 7.67
N THR A 150 5.74 -18.45 7.52
CA THR A 150 5.53 -19.42 6.43
C THR A 150 4.51 -20.51 6.77
N GLY A 151 3.86 -20.44 7.94
CA GLY A 151 2.90 -21.45 8.41
C GLY A 151 3.53 -22.68 9.06
N LYS A 152 4.85 -22.70 9.30
CA LYS A 152 5.51 -23.83 9.97
C LYS A 152 5.28 -23.72 11.48
N VAL A 153 4.87 -24.82 12.13
CA VAL A 153 4.72 -24.85 13.60
C VAL A 153 6.08 -24.65 14.28
N ILE A 154 6.08 -23.91 15.39
CA ILE A 154 7.26 -23.66 16.21
C ILE A 154 7.39 -24.76 17.26
N ASP A 155 8.36 -25.64 17.04
CA ASP A 155 8.60 -26.78 17.92
C ASP A 155 9.42 -26.42 19.18
N GLY A 156 9.29 -27.26 20.20
CA GLY A 156 10.10 -27.22 21.43
C GLY A 156 9.83 -26.03 22.35
N ILE A 157 8.69 -25.35 22.21
CA ILE A 157 8.30 -24.28 23.15
C ILE A 157 8.09 -24.93 24.52
N ASP A 158 8.77 -24.42 25.54
CA ASP A 158 8.59 -24.90 26.91
C ASP A 158 7.35 -24.22 27.54
N PRO A 159 6.22 -24.92 27.71
CA PRO A 159 5.00 -24.30 28.22
C PRO A 159 5.15 -23.84 29.68
N THR A 160 6.03 -24.48 30.46
CA THR A 160 6.20 -24.18 31.88
C THR A 160 6.81 -22.79 32.12
N GLY A 161 7.70 -22.37 31.22
CA GLY A 161 8.31 -21.04 31.24
C GLY A 161 7.61 -20.02 30.36
N PHE A 162 6.56 -20.41 29.62
CA PHE A 162 5.94 -19.56 28.61
C PHE A 162 5.13 -18.43 29.24
N ARG A 163 5.60 -17.19 29.06
CA ARG A 163 4.97 -16.00 29.62
C ARG A 163 5.14 -14.79 28.71
N LYS A 164 4.25 -13.82 28.91
CA LYS A 164 4.33 -12.50 28.27
C LYS A 164 5.46 -11.66 28.86
N LEU A 165 6.24 -11.03 27.99
CA LEU A 165 7.22 -9.98 28.32
C LEU A 165 6.67 -8.58 28.03
N GLY A 166 5.84 -8.45 27.00
CA GLY A 166 5.17 -7.22 26.61
C GLY A 166 4.09 -7.51 25.56
N GLU A 167 3.39 -6.48 25.06
CA GLU A 167 2.19 -6.70 24.21
C GLU A 167 2.41 -7.67 23.04
N ARG A 168 3.60 -7.65 22.42
CA ARG A 168 3.94 -8.53 21.29
C ARG A 168 5.16 -9.42 21.55
N TRP A 169 5.64 -9.48 22.80
CA TRP A 169 6.88 -10.16 23.17
C TRP A 169 6.62 -11.22 24.23
N PHE A 170 7.19 -12.41 24.05
CA PHE A 170 7.00 -13.57 24.92
C PHE A 170 8.33 -14.29 25.13
N THR A 171 8.41 -15.11 26.18
CA THR A 171 9.55 -16.01 26.41
C THR A 171 9.05 -17.32 26.99
N ASP A 172 9.78 -18.41 26.75
CA ASP A 172 9.64 -19.68 27.47
C ASP A 172 10.77 -19.90 28.50
N GLY A 173 11.51 -18.84 28.85
CA GLY A 173 12.71 -18.89 29.68
C GLY A 173 13.98 -19.32 28.93
N LYS A 174 13.86 -19.93 27.74
CA LYS A 174 15.00 -20.38 26.90
C LYS A 174 15.15 -19.55 25.64
N ARG A 175 14.04 -19.04 25.11
CA ARG A 175 13.95 -18.29 23.85
C ARG A 175 13.05 -17.07 24.04
N VAL A 176 13.25 -16.08 23.19
CA VAL A 176 12.37 -14.91 23.07
C VAL A 176 11.59 -15.00 21.76
N TYR A 177 10.31 -14.67 21.83
CA TYR A 177 9.37 -14.71 20.71
C TYR A 177 8.77 -13.33 20.46
N GLY A 178 8.74 -12.92 19.19
CA GLY A 178 8.03 -11.73 18.73
C GLY A 178 6.80 -12.10 17.91
N GLN A 179 5.65 -11.54 18.24
CA GLN A 179 4.41 -11.76 17.50
C GLN A 179 4.30 -10.79 16.32
N GLY A 180 4.37 -11.31 15.09
CA GLY A 180 4.01 -10.63 13.85
C GLY A 180 2.53 -10.77 13.52
N GLU A 181 2.00 -9.87 12.68
CA GLU A 181 0.65 -10.00 12.12
C GLU A 181 0.57 -9.38 10.74
N THR A 182 -0.21 -10.01 9.87
CA THR A 182 -0.72 -9.44 8.62
C THR A 182 -2.23 -9.21 8.79
N PRO A 183 -2.92 -8.51 7.87
CA PRO A 183 -4.37 -8.40 7.92
C PRO A 183 -5.11 -9.75 7.97
N MET A 184 -4.49 -10.84 7.50
CA MET A 184 -5.12 -12.16 7.40
C MET A 184 -4.64 -13.17 8.45
N THR A 185 -3.41 -13.04 8.95
CA THR A 185 -2.77 -14.08 9.77
C THR A 185 -1.82 -13.53 10.83
N ARG A 186 -1.82 -14.15 12.01
CA ARG A 186 -0.79 -13.95 13.04
C ARG A 186 0.28 -15.02 12.94
N HIS A 187 1.50 -14.64 13.29
CA HIS A 187 2.67 -15.52 13.27
C HIS A 187 3.67 -15.08 14.32
N TRP A 188 4.60 -15.97 14.66
CA TRP A 188 5.62 -15.71 15.67
C TRP A 188 7.01 -15.90 15.08
N PHE A 189 7.92 -15.08 15.56
CA PHE A 189 9.33 -15.13 15.24
C PHE A 189 10.09 -15.59 16.48
N VAL A 190 10.94 -16.60 16.33
CA VAL A 190 11.94 -16.94 17.35
C VAL A 190 13.12 -16.01 17.17
N MET A 191 13.38 -15.14 18.14
CA MET A 191 14.47 -14.16 18.09
C MET A 191 15.81 -14.88 18.13
N ARG A 192 16.56 -14.80 17.04
CA ARG A 192 17.87 -15.46 16.94
C ARG A 192 18.87 -14.83 17.89
N SER A 193 19.49 -15.67 18.72
CA SER A 193 20.52 -15.30 19.68
C SER A 193 20.08 -14.25 20.71
N ALA A 194 18.78 -14.10 20.95
CA ALA A 194 18.29 -13.28 22.04
C ALA A 194 18.56 -13.96 23.38
N ASP A 195 19.07 -13.21 24.34
CA ASP A 195 19.23 -13.66 25.72
C ASP A 195 17.92 -13.41 26.49
N PRO A 196 17.13 -14.46 26.79
CA PRO A 196 15.85 -14.29 27.49
C PRO A 196 16.00 -13.75 28.92
N LEU A 197 17.18 -13.89 29.55
CA LEU A 197 17.40 -13.45 30.94
C LEU A 197 17.58 -11.94 31.03
N THR A 198 18.19 -11.31 30.02
CA THR A 198 18.46 -9.87 29.98
C THR A 198 17.54 -9.10 29.02
N PHE A 199 16.60 -9.78 28.37
CA PHE A 199 15.71 -9.16 27.39
C PHE A 199 14.76 -8.13 28.03
N ARG A 200 14.90 -6.88 27.62
CA ARG A 200 14.03 -5.75 27.93
C ARG A 200 13.11 -5.45 26.75
N VAL A 201 11.81 -5.39 27.01
CA VAL A 201 10.83 -4.92 26.03
C VAL A 201 10.79 -3.40 26.07
N LEU A 202 11.00 -2.75 24.92
CA LEU A 202 11.01 -1.29 24.82
C LEU A 202 9.69 -0.75 24.29
N ASN A 203 9.11 -1.42 23.29
CA ASN A 203 7.75 -1.17 22.82
C ASN A 203 7.17 -2.39 22.09
N GLU A 204 6.08 -2.23 21.35
CA GLU A 204 5.45 -3.34 20.60
C GLU A 204 6.33 -3.91 19.48
N ARG A 205 7.39 -3.20 19.07
CA ARG A 205 8.21 -3.54 17.91
C ARG A 205 9.69 -3.73 18.20
N TYR A 206 10.20 -3.15 19.27
CA TYR A 206 11.58 -3.21 19.67
C TYR A 206 11.73 -3.82 21.07
N GLY A 207 12.79 -4.60 21.21
CA GLY A 207 13.35 -5.03 22.48
C GLY A 207 14.87 -4.97 22.38
N ALA A 208 15.54 -5.15 23.50
CA ALA A 208 17.00 -5.27 23.55
C ALA A 208 17.37 -6.32 24.58
N ASP A 209 18.56 -6.88 24.49
CA ASP A 209 19.18 -7.63 25.59
C ASP A 209 20.56 -7.03 25.89
N LYS A 210 21.39 -7.75 26.64
CA LYS A 210 22.76 -7.29 26.94
C LYS A 210 23.68 -7.23 25.71
N ASP A 211 23.35 -7.91 24.61
CA ASP A 211 24.23 -8.09 23.44
C ASP A 211 23.73 -7.36 22.17
N ALA A 212 22.43 -7.07 22.03
CA ALA A 212 21.87 -6.42 20.85
C ALA A 212 20.48 -5.79 21.06
N GLY A 213 20.12 -4.87 20.15
CA GLY A 213 18.73 -4.50 19.90
C GLY A 213 18.03 -5.50 18.97
N TYR A 214 16.70 -5.56 19.02
CA TYR A 214 15.88 -6.45 18.20
C TYR A 214 14.66 -5.72 17.65
N TYR A 215 14.33 -6.00 16.40
CA TYR A 215 13.05 -5.64 15.81
C TYR A 215 12.17 -6.90 15.64
N ILE A 216 10.86 -6.74 15.89
CA ILE A 216 9.85 -7.80 16.02
C ILE A 216 9.84 -8.82 14.89
N THR A 217 10.32 -8.47 13.70
CA THR A 217 10.43 -9.36 12.53
C THR A 217 11.71 -10.20 12.49
N ASN A 218 12.25 -10.60 13.65
CA ASN A 218 13.48 -11.39 13.79
C ASN A 218 14.74 -10.72 13.21
N LEU A 219 14.81 -9.40 13.29
CA LEU A 219 16.02 -8.66 12.94
C LEU A 219 16.80 -8.38 14.22
N ARG A 220 18.00 -8.95 14.32
CA ARG A 220 18.98 -8.62 15.36
C ARG A 220 19.79 -7.43 14.87
N LEU A 221 19.78 -6.35 15.63
CA LEU A 221 20.40 -5.07 15.31
C LEU A 221 21.79 -5.06 15.95
N THR A 222 22.78 -5.47 15.17
CA THR A 222 24.17 -5.66 15.62
C THR A 222 25.03 -4.43 15.34
N GLY A 223 26.06 -4.22 16.17
CA GLY A 223 27.07 -3.18 15.94
C GLY A 223 26.71 -1.81 16.53
N GLY A 224 25.85 -1.80 17.54
CA GLY A 224 25.52 -0.64 18.36
C GLY A 224 25.87 -0.88 19.84
N ASP A 225 25.52 0.08 20.67
CA ASP A 225 25.58 0.02 22.14
C ASP A 225 24.22 -0.48 22.68
N PRO A 226 24.08 -1.78 23.03
CA PRO A 226 22.79 -2.34 23.45
C PRO A 226 22.31 -1.79 24.79
N GLU A 227 23.23 -1.24 25.59
CA GLU A 227 22.90 -0.64 26.89
C GLU A 227 22.14 0.67 26.71
N SER A 228 22.55 1.48 25.73
CA SER A 228 21.88 2.74 25.40
C SER A 228 20.69 2.58 24.44
N PHE A 229 20.30 1.35 24.08
CA PHE A 229 19.30 1.12 23.04
C PHE A 229 17.90 1.53 23.51
N GLU A 230 17.29 2.50 22.82
CA GLU A 230 16.01 3.09 23.20
C GLU A 230 15.08 3.30 21.99
N VAL A 231 13.79 3.47 22.27
CA VAL A 231 12.78 3.81 21.27
C VAL A 231 12.71 5.31 21.10
N ILE A 232 12.74 5.78 19.85
CA ILE A 232 12.50 7.20 19.53
C ILE A 232 10.99 7.42 19.54
N ALA A 233 10.51 8.12 20.57
CA ALA A 233 9.14 8.57 20.66
C ALA A 233 8.88 9.76 19.74
N TYR A 234 7.66 9.92 19.23
CA TYR A 234 7.29 11.09 18.41
C TYR A 234 5.87 11.57 18.72
N PRO A 235 5.58 12.88 18.59
CA PRO A 235 4.22 13.39 18.70
C PRO A 235 3.36 12.89 17.52
N TYR A 236 2.11 12.51 17.79
CA TYR A 236 1.15 12.11 16.76
C TYR A 236 -0.28 12.56 17.10
N GLY A 237 -1.00 13.04 16.09
CA GLY A 237 -2.41 13.43 16.17
C GLY A 237 -2.66 14.86 16.65
N THR A 238 -3.94 15.24 16.74
CA THR A 238 -4.39 16.59 17.14
C THR A 238 -5.48 16.46 18.22
N PRO A 239 -5.21 16.84 19.49
CA PRO A 239 -3.94 17.34 20.01
C PRO A 239 -2.83 16.26 20.01
N PRO A 240 -1.55 16.66 19.91
CA PRO A 240 -0.45 15.72 19.81
C PRO A 240 -0.27 14.90 21.09
N LYS A 241 -0.17 13.58 20.93
CA LYS A 241 0.20 12.64 22.00
C LYS A 241 1.52 11.99 21.66
N LEU A 242 2.34 11.73 22.68
CA LEU A 242 3.63 11.07 22.48
C LEU A 242 3.42 9.57 22.18
N HIS A 243 3.78 9.13 20.97
CA HIS A 243 3.67 7.75 20.52
C HIS A 243 4.96 6.98 20.79
N VAL A 244 4.96 6.20 21.87
CA VAL A 244 6.09 5.30 22.23
C VAL A 244 5.80 3.85 21.84
N SER A 245 4.62 3.34 22.22
CA SER A 245 4.23 1.93 22.08
C SER A 245 4.30 1.43 20.64
N GLN A 246 3.91 2.29 19.69
CA GLN A 246 3.86 2.01 18.26
C GLN A 246 4.88 2.83 17.46
N SER A 247 5.99 3.24 18.07
CA SER A 247 7.07 3.83 17.28
C SER A 247 7.76 2.77 16.40
N HIS A 248 8.11 3.17 15.19
CA HIS A 248 8.94 2.38 14.27
C HIS A 248 10.42 2.75 14.36
N TYR A 249 10.80 3.68 15.23
CA TYR A 249 12.13 4.24 15.29
C TYR A 249 12.78 3.94 16.63
N ALA A 250 14.07 3.61 16.59
CA ALA A 250 14.89 3.33 17.74
C ALA A 250 16.30 3.83 17.48
N LYS A 251 17.09 4.01 18.53
CA LYS A 251 18.51 4.35 18.40
C LYS A 251 19.31 3.72 19.52
N ASP A 252 20.60 3.60 19.28
CA ASP A 252 21.61 3.49 20.31
C ASP A 252 22.49 4.76 20.28
N SER A 253 23.58 4.79 21.05
CA SER A 253 24.49 5.93 21.13
C SER A 253 25.23 6.23 19.82
N HIS A 254 25.23 5.30 18.85
CA HIS A 254 25.97 5.39 17.60
C HIS A 254 25.05 5.39 16.36
N LYS A 255 23.92 4.69 16.40
CA LYS A 255 23.10 4.39 15.22
C LYS A 255 21.62 4.69 15.44
N VAL A 256 20.96 5.04 14.34
CA VAL A 256 19.51 5.22 14.27
C VAL A 256 18.91 4.14 13.39
N TYR A 257 17.77 3.60 13.81
CA TYR A 257 17.05 2.56 13.08
C TYR A 257 15.61 3.01 12.83
N GLY A 258 15.15 2.81 11.60
CA GLY A 258 13.74 2.89 11.24
C GLY A 258 13.27 1.53 10.74
N TYR A 259 12.13 1.04 11.21
CA TYR A 259 11.56 -0.24 10.80
C TYR A 259 12.54 -1.42 10.92
N GLY A 260 13.44 -1.39 11.91
CA GLY A 260 14.48 -2.41 12.13
C GLY A 260 15.67 -2.34 11.17
N VAL A 261 15.83 -1.25 10.42
CA VAL A 261 16.93 -1.04 9.47
C VAL A 261 17.65 0.26 9.81
N GLU A 262 18.99 0.22 9.81
CA GLU A 262 19.85 1.38 10.03
C GLU A 262 19.52 2.51 9.02
N ILE A 263 19.46 3.74 9.52
CA ILE A 263 19.37 4.96 8.73
C ILE A 263 20.81 5.42 8.50
N ASP A 264 21.34 5.08 7.33
CA ASP A 264 22.75 5.30 7.01
C ASP A 264 23.14 6.78 7.12
N GLY A 265 24.24 7.03 7.83
CA GLY A 265 24.80 8.36 8.05
C GLY A 265 24.03 9.28 9.00
N ALA A 266 22.95 8.83 9.65
CA ALA A 266 22.22 9.62 10.63
C ALA A 266 23.01 9.79 11.93
N ASP A 267 23.05 11.01 12.47
CA ASP A 267 23.68 11.29 13.77
C ASP A 267 22.74 10.96 14.93
N ALA A 268 22.98 9.83 15.61
CA ALA A 268 22.10 9.33 16.67
C ALA A 268 21.92 10.27 17.86
N SER A 269 22.96 11.05 18.19
CA SER A 269 22.94 11.98 19.32
C SER A 269 21.96 13.14 19.12
N SER A 270 21.81 13.59 17.87
CA SER A 270 20.96 14.74 17.50
C SER A 270 19.68 14.34 16.76
N PHE A 271 19.44 13.05 16.53
CA PHE A 271 18.28 12.56 15.80
C PHE A 271 16.98 12.74 16.60
N VAL A 272 16.05 13.54 16.07
CA VAL A 272 14.78 13.90 16.69
C VAL A 272 13.63 13.87 15.68
N PRO A 273 12.40 13.54 16.11
CA PRO A 273 11.21 13.69 15.27
C PRO A 273 10.89 15.16 15.00
N LEU A 274 10.30 15.44 13.84
CA LEU A 274 9.76 16.75 13.47
C LEU A 274 8.25 16.67 13.22
N GLY A 275 7.52 17.69 13.68
CA GLY A 275 6.07 17.78 13.56
C GLY A 275 5.30 16.76 14.40
N VAL A 276 4.04 16.55 14.03
CA VAL A 276 3.07 15.72 14.79
C VAL A 276 2.53 14.54 13.98
N GLU A 277 3.31 14.07 13.02
CA GLU A 277 2.89 13.02 12.07
C GLU A 277 3.75 11.76 12.15
N GLY A 278 4.90 11.81 12.85
CA GLY A 278 5.78 10.66 13.05
C GLY A 278 6.50 10.16 11.79
N LYS A 279 6.71 11.05 10.81
CA LYS A 279 7.32 10.72 9.52
C LYS A 279 8.52 11.58 9.14
N TYR A 280 8.55 12.85 9.56
CA TYR A 280 9.74 13.68 9.42
C TYR A 280 10.64 13.54 10.64
N PHE A 281 11.94 13.49 10.40
CA PHE A 281 12.97 13.47 11.43
C PHE A 281 14.12 14.38 11.01
N ALA A 282 14.96 14.76 11.95
CA ALA A 282 16.15 15.53 11.67
C ALA A 282 17.28 15.13 12.58
N ASP A 283 18.50 15.26 12.07
CA ASP A 283 19.72 15.30 12.89
C ASP A 283 20.34 16.71 12.84
N LYS A 284 21.56 16.88 13.32
CA LYS A 284 22.25 18.18 13.32
C LYS A 284 22.53 18.76 11.91
N VAL A 285 22.47 17.96 10.84
CA VAL A 285 22.82 18.38 9.47
C VAL A 285 21.68 18.16 8.47
N ARG A 286 20.84 17.14 8.63
CA ARG A 286 19.91 16.67 7.61
C ARG A 286 18.48 16.56 8.12
N ILE A 287 17.54 16.68 7.17
CA ILE A 287 16.15 16.28 7.34
C ILE A 287 15.94 14.92 6.67
N TYR A 288 15.10 14.09 7.29
CA TYR A 288 14.73 12.78 6.81
C TYR A 288 13.22 12.69 6.66
N TRP A 289 12.78 12.09 5.55
CA TRP A 289 11.45 11.52 5.43
C TRP A 289 11.53 10.01 5.62
N GLU A 290 10.93 9.54 6.70
CA GLU A 290 11.07 8.20 7.26
C GLU A 290 12.55 7.83 7.50
N ARG A 291 13.16 7.13 6.54
CA ARG A 291 14.56 6.68 6.58
C ARG A 291 15.44 7.33 5.52
N SER A 292 14.87 8.18 4.68
CA SER A 292 15.57 8.74 3.52
C SER A 292 15.90 10.20 3.78
N PRO A 293 17.18 10.60 3.68
CA PRO A 293 17.54 12.02 3.75
C PRO A 293 16.93 12.78 2.58
N ILE A 294 16.32 13.93 2.87
CA ILE A 294 15.77 14.83 1.86
C ILE A 294 16.93 15.66 1.32
N GLN A 295 17.27 15.47 0.05
CA GLN A 295 18.41 16.16 -0.57
C GLN A 295 18.07 17.64 -0.79
N GLY A 296 18.99 18.52 -0.42
CA GLY A 296 18.83 19.97 -0.59
C GLY A 296 17.88 20.64 0.39
N ALA A 297 17.28 19.91 1.34
CA ALA A 297 16.46 20.50 2.38
C ALA A 297 17.29 21.37 3.33
N ASP A 298 16.85 22.60 3.55
CA ASP A 298 17.50 23.51 4.48
C ASP A 298 17.14 23.15 5.92
N ARG A 299 18.08 22.53 6.63
CA ARG A 299 17.89 22.05 7.99
C ARG A 299 17.46 23.15 8.98
N ALA A 300 17.89 24.39 8.78
CA ALA A 300 17.64 25.47 9.73
C ALA A 300 16.21 26.02 9.65
N THR A 301 15.62 26.00 8.46
CA THR A 301 14.31 26.60 8.16
C THR A 301 13.20 25.58 7.89
N PHE A 302 13.53 24.29 7.82
CA PHE A 302 12.54 23.23 7.57
C PHE A 302 11.45 23.17 8.64
N THR A 303 10.20 23.28 8.21
CA THR A 303 9.00 23.33 9.06
C THR A 303 7.92 22.41 8.52
N CYS A 304 7.38 21.53 9.37
CA CYS A 304 6.19 20.73 9.05
C CYS A 304 4.93 21.60 9.20
N ALA A 305 4.04 21.57 8.21
CA ALA A 305 2.83 22.38 8.14
C ALA A 305 1.59 21.50 7.97
N ILE A 306 1.22 20.78 9.04
CA ILE A 306 0.06 19.87 9.02
C ILE A 306 -1.25 20.60 8.74
N GLU A 307 -1.32 21.90 9.05
CA GLU A 307 -2.48 22.75 8.79
C GLU A 307 -2.74 22.97 7.29
N VAL A 308 -1.70 22.85 6.45
CA VAL A 308 -1.85 22.84 4.99
C VAL A 308 -2.33 21.46 4.52
N GLY A 309 -1.74 20.40 5.07
CA GLY A 309 -2.11 19.04 4.74
C GLY A 309 -1.19 18.01 5.38
N GLN A 310 -1.65 16.76 5.39
CA GLN A 310 -0.86 15.66 5.91
C GLN A 310 0.46 15.53 5.11
N TYR A 311 1.58 15.50 5.82
CA TYR A 311 2.94 15.38 5.31
C TYR A 311 3.46 16.59 4.52
N CYS A 312 2.76 17.72 4.58
CA CYS A 312 3.21 18.98 4.03
C CYS A 312 4.32 19.57 4.90
N ALA A 313 5.38 20.05 4.25
CA ALA A 313 6.46 20.78 4.90
C ALA A 313 7.05 21.81 3.92
N PHE A 314 7.82 22.74 4.42
CA PHE A 314 8.53 23.72 3.61
C PHE A 314 9.86 24.06 4.27
N ASP A 315 10.78 24.62 3.50
CA ASP A 315 11.94 25.35 4.02
C ASP A 315 12.01 26.73 3.36
N LYS A 316 13.11 27.46 3.54
CA LYS A 316 13.28 28.79 2.93
C LYS A 316 13.21 28.79 1.40
N ASP A 317 13.55 27.68 0.73
CA ASP A 317 13.70 27.62 -0.72
C ASP A 317 12.51 26.93 -1.43
N ARG A 318 11.78 26.02 -0.76
CA ARG A 318 10.75 25.19 -1.42
C ARG A 318 9.72 24.54 -0.49
N VAL A 319 8.70 23.94 -1.10
CA VAL A 319 7.68 23.08 -0.46
C VAL A 319 7.90 21.60 -0.71
N TYR A 320 7.43 20.80 0.23
CA TYR A 320 7.55 19.35 0.24
C TYR A 320 6.22 18.66 0.55
N TYR A 321 6.01 17.51 -0.09
CA TYR A 321 5.00 16.52 0.28
C TYR A 321 5.65 15.15 0.44
N GLY A 322 5.58 14.57 1.64
CA GLY A 322 6.20 13.27 1.92
C GLY A 322 7.69 13.22 1.58
N GLY A 323 8.41 14.31 1.89
CA GLY A 323 9.84 14.49 1.62
C GLY A 323 10.22 14.74 0.17
N LYS A 324 9.27 14.91 -0.74
CA LYS A 324 9.52 15.24 -2.14
C LYS A 324 9.24 16.71 -2.41
N VAL A 325 10.10 17.36 -3.19
CA VAL A 325 9.85 18.74 -3.64
C VAL A 325 8.58 18.79 -4.50
N MET A 326 7.77 19.82 -4.28
CA MET A 326 6.51 20.06 -4.98
C MET A 326 6.59 21.29 -5.88
N SER A 327 5.73 21.33 -6.90
CA SER A 327 5.50 22.50 -7.74
C SER A 327 4.94 23.66 -6.90
N ALA A 328 5.77 24.68 -6.68
CA ALA A 328 5.41 25.91 -5.97
C ALA A 328 4.20 26.59 -6.61
N ALA A 329 4.08 26.56 -7.94
CA ALA A 329 2.95 27.15 -8.66
C ALA A 329 1.64 26.38 -8.41
N THR A 330 1.71 25.06 -8.34
CA THR A 330 0.53 24.19 -8.16
C THR A 330 0.02 24.24 -6.73
N GLU A 331 0.94 24.23 -5.77
CA GLU A 331 0.63 24.29 -4.34
C GLU A 331 0.29 25.72 -3.88
N ARG A 332 0.41 26.71 -4.76
CA ARG A 332 0.35 28.13 -4.38
C ARG A 332 -0.91 28.47 -3.55
N ALA A 333 -2.07 28.12 -4.07
CA ALA A 333 -3.34 28.43 -3.42
C ALA A 333 -3.50 27.74 -2.05
N ASP A 334 -3.00 26.52 -1.91
CA ASP A 334 -3.13 25.73 -0.69
C ASP A 334 -2.25 26.29 0.44
N TRP A 335 -1.10 26.87 0.09
CA TRP A 335 -0.17 27.50 1.04
C TRP A 335 -0.46 28.97 1.33
N GLU A 336 -1.24 29.65 0.48
CA GLU A 336 -1.52 31.10 0.60
C GLU A 336 -2.15 31.45 1.95
N ALA A 337 -3.16 30.69 2.37
CA ALA A 337 -3.84 30.92 3.64
C ALA A 337 -2.88 30.73 4.83
N TYR A 338 -2.05 29.68 4.77
CA TYR A 338 -1.10 29.35 5.83
C TYR A 338 -0.09 30.46 6.09
N PHE A 339 0.52 31.01 5.03
CA PHE A 339 1.51 32.08 5.15
C PHE A 339 0.87 33.44 5.48
N LYS A 340 -0.34 33.74 5.00
CA LYS A 340 -1.05 34.98 5.37
C LYS A 340 -1.35 35.07 6.87
N GLU A 341 -1.65 33.94 7.49
CA GLU A 341 -1.90 33.85 8.94
C GLU A 341 -0.62 33.88 9.79
N ARG A 342 0.55 33.70 9.15
CA ARG A 342 1.86 33.55 9.83
C ARG A 342 2.93 34.45 9.20
N PRO A 343 2.75 35.79 9.22
CA PRO A 343 3.69 36.73 8.61
C PRO A 343 5.08 36.71 9.28
N GLU A 344 5.22 36.16 10.48
CA GLU A 344 6.50 35.93 11.15
C GLU A 344 7.38 34.89 10.44
N ILE A 345 6.79 34.07 9.56
CA ILE A 345 7.48 33.04 8.76
C ILE A 345 7.73 33.54 7.31
N ALA A 346 7.73 34.86 7.11
CA ALA A 346 7.75 35.51 5.79
C ALA A 346 9.09 35.49 5.02
N THR A 347 10.17 34.91 5.56
CA THR A 347 11.45 34.78 4.84
C THR A 347 11.54 33.50 4.01
N THR A 348 10.43 33.13 3.37
CA THR A 348 10.28 31.86 2.63
C THR A 348 10.06 32.11 1.14
N TRP A 349 10.35 31.08 0.33
CA TRP A 349 10.17 31.02 -1.12
C TRP A 349 8.85 31.64 -1.60
N TRP A 350 7.77 31.56 -0.81
CA TRP A 350 6.44 32.09 -1.07
C TRP A 350 6.41 33.57 -1.45
N HIS A 351 7.21 34.40 -0.80
CA HIS A 351 7.19 35.85 -0.99
C HIS A 351 8.04 36.34 -2.17
N GLU A 352 8.93 35.48 -2.68
CA GLU A 352 9.78 35.75 -3.85
C GLU A 352 9.18 35.20 -5.15
N GLN A 353 7.98 34.62 -5.10
CA GLN A 353 7.25 34.12 -6.26
C GLN A 353 6.70 35.31 -7.08
N ALA A 354 7.50 35.85 -8.00
CA ALA A 354 6.99 36.70 -9.06
C ALA A 354 5.89 35.96 -9.85
N GLU A 355 4.90 36.68 -10.38
CA GLU A 355 4.02 36.10 -11.39
C GLU A 355 4.88 35.57 -12.53
N ALA A 356 4.59 34.34 -12.98
CA ALA A 356 5.37 33.68 -14.02
C ALA A 356 5.51 34.62 -15.23
N GLY A 357 6.75 34.90 -15.62
CA GLY A 357 7.06 35.68 -16.82
C GLY A 357 6.52 35.00 -18.08
N ASP A 358 6.74 35.66 -19.23
CA ASP A 358 6.37 35.07 -20.52
C ASP A 358 7.10 33.74 -20.75
N ARG A 359 6.33 32.65 -20.86
CA ARG A 359 6.86 31.28 -20.91
C ARG A 359 7.21 30.92 -22.34
N LYS A 360 8.50 30.76 -22.63
CA LYS A 360 9.01 30.43 -23.97
C LYS A 360 9.32 28.93 -24.09
N PRO A 361 8.97 28.27 -25.20
CA PRO A 361 9.32 26.87 -25.40
C PRO A 361 10.84 26.72 -25.51
N ILE A 362 11.39 25.71 -24.83
CA ILE A 362 12.83 25.40 -24.84
C ILE A 362 13.14 23.98 -25.34
N GLY A 363 12.12 23.25 -25.80
CA GLY A 363 12.24 21.91 -26.37
C GLY A 363 11.29 20.91 -25.72
N GLY A 364 10.76 19.97 -26.51
CA GLY A 364 9.82 18.95 -26.02
C GLY A 364 8.61 19.58 -25.29
N PRO A 365 8.21 19.05 -24.12
CA PRO A 365 7.13 19.63 -23.32
C PRO A 365 7.57 20.84 -22.46
N PHE A 366 8.85 21.23 -22.50
CA PHE A 366 9.44 22.17 -21.55
C PHE A 366 9.37 23.62 -22.02
N PHE A 367 9.06 24.50 -21.07
CA PHE A 367 9.04 25.95 -21.23
C PHE A 367 9.86 26.62 -20.13
N SER A 368 10.40 27.80 -20.39
CA SER A 368 11.10 28.63 -19.41
C SER A 368 10.49 30.03 -19.34
N ASP A 369 10.36 30.58 -18.14
CA ASP A 369 10.03 32.00 -17.90
C ASP A 369 11.29 32.84 -17.59
N GLY A 370 12.48 32.26 -17.76
CA GLY A 370 13.77 32.85 -17.40
C GLY A 370 14.25 32.54 -15.98
N GLN A 371 13.41 31.97 -15.13
CA GLN A 371 13.78 31.57 -13.76
C GLN A 371 13.44 30.11 -13.46
N ARG A 372 12.42 29.54 -14.12
CA ARG A 372 11.89 28.22 -13.84
C ARG A 372 11.55 27.46 -15.10
N LEU A 373 11.55 26.14 -14.93
CA LEU A 373 11.05 25.22 -15.92
C LEU A 373 9.58 24.93 -15.69
N TRP A 374 8.84 24.86 -16.78
CA TRP A 374 7.41 24.68 -16.80
C TRP A 374 7.01 23.61 -17.79
N VAL A 375 5.91 22.92 -17.50
CA VAL A 375 5.24 22.00 -18.41
C VAL A 375 3.75 22.25 -18.40
N ARG A 376 3.10 21.97 -19.53
CA ARG A 376 1.64 21.84 -19.57
C ARG A 376 1.27 20.40 -19.26
N PRO A 377 0.62 20.11 -18.12
CA PRO A 377 0.22 18.76 -17.79
C PRO A 377 -0.79 18.24 -18.83
N GLN A 378 -0.64 16.98 -19.24
CA GLN A 378 -1.50 16.40 -20.28
C GLN A 378 -2.86 15.93 -19.74
N ASN A 379 -3.05 15.82 -18.42
CA ASN A 379 -4.29 15.31 -17.85
C ASN A 379 -4.52 15.74 -16.38
N THR A 380 -4.68 17.04 -16.16
CA THR A 380 -5.19 17.57 -14.90
C THR A 380 -6.53 18.25 -15.16
N ARG A 381 -7.50 18.08 -14.23
CA ARG A 381 -8.73 18.89 -14.18
C ARG A 381 -8.45 20.40 -14.03
N ARG A 382 -7.20 20.75 -13.75
CA ARG A 382 -6.63 22.09 -13.75
C ARG A 382 -5.87 22.23 -15.06
N GLU A 383 -6.26 23.14 -15.93
CA GLU A 383 -5.55 23.45 -17.19
C GLU A 383 -4.27 24.26 -16.95
N ASP A 384 -3.80 24.29 -15.70
CA ASP A 384 -2.76 25.19 -15.23
C ASP A 384 -1.36 24.62 -15.46
N TRP A 385 -0.43 25.53 -15.70
CA TRP A 385 0.99 25.24 -15.81
C TRP A 385 1.56 24.67 -14.50
N VAL A 386 2.46 23.70 -14.62
CA VAL A 386 3.20 23.12 -13.49
C VAL A 386 4.64 23.59 -13.56
N SER A 387 5.17 24.12 -12.46
CA SER A 387 6.60 24.42 -12.32
C SER A 387 7.37 23.18 -11.88
N LEU A 388 8.55 22.97 -12.45
CA LEU A 388 9.44 21.86 -12.14
C LEU A 388 10.54 22.31 -11.18
N ASP A 389 10.15 22.78 -9.99
CA ASP A 389 11.07 23.41 -9.00
C ASP A 389 12.13 22.44 -8.43
N TYR A 390 12.03 21.16 -8.79
CA TYR A 390 13.00 20.12 -8.48
C TYR A 390 14.08 19.93 -9.57
N ILE A 391 13.98 20.63 -10.71
CA ILE A 391 14.94 20.61 -11.81
C ILE A 391 15.77 21.90 -11.78
N ASP A 392 17.08 21.77 -11.94
CA ASP A 392 17.98 22.91 -12.02
C ASP A 392 17.79 23.64 -13.36
N HIS A 393 17.04 24.73 -13.32
CA HIS A 393 16.67 25.53 -14.49
C HIS A 393 17.90 26.02 -15.28
N ASP A 394 18.89 26.61 -14.60
CA ASP A 394 20.02 27.28 -15.25
C ASP A 394 20.95 26.31 -15.98
N GLY A 395 21.00 25.06 -15.50
CA GLY A 395 21.77 23.98 -16.12
C GLY A 395 20.96 23.13 -17.10
N PHE A 396 19.68 23.43 -17.34
CA PHE A 396 18.80 22.52 -18.06
C PHE A 396 18.92 22.62 -19.58
N GLU A 397 19.01 21.47 -20.22
CA GLU A 397 18.96 21.31 -21.67
C GLU A 397 17.97 20.21 -22.05
N HIS A 398 17.06 20.49 -22.99
CA HIS A 398 16.17 19.47 -23.56
C HIS A 398 16.97 18.51 -24.45
N VAL A 399 16.68 17.20 -24.34
CA VAL A 399 17.33 16.19 -25.17
C VAL A 399 16.35 15.62 -26.19
N VAL A 400 15.33 14.91 -25.71
CA VAL A 400 14.35 14.23 -26.58
C VAL A 400 13.10 13.89 -25.79
N ASP A 401 11.94 13.96 -26.44
CA ASP A 401 10.63 13.70 -25.84
C ASP A 401 10.49 14.40 -24.47
N VAL A 402 10.26 13.65 -23.40
CA VAL A 402 10.11 14.14 -22.01
C VAL A 402 11.41 14.17 -21.21
N PHE A 403 12.56 14.03 -21.86
CA PHE A 403 13.89 13.99 -21.22
C PHE A 403 14.67 15.27 -21.45
N GLY A 404 15.40 15.67 -20.42
CA GLY A 404 16.39 16.73 -20.47
C GLY A 404 17.57 16.38 -19.58
N ILE A 405 18.56 17.25 -19.50
CA ILE A 405 19.75 17.10 -18.66
C ILE A 405 19.90 18.36 -17.85
N ASP A 406 20.24 18.23 -16.57
CA ASP A 406 20.73 19.35 -15.77
C ASP A 406 22.06 18.99 -15.09
N ARG A 407 22.56 19.86 -14.19
CA ARG A 407 23.80 19.60 -13.45
C ARG A 407 23.77 18.31 -12.60
N SER A 408 22.59 17.78 -12.30
CA SER A 408 22.41 16.51 -11.58
C SER A 408 22.36 15.28 -12.50
N GLY A 409 22.32 15.47 -13.82
CA GLY A 409 22.34 14.43 -14.84
C GLY A 409 21.02 14.34 -15.62
N LEU A 410 20.70 13.15 -16.13
CA LEU A 410 19.51 12.92 -16.93
C LEU A 410 18.23 13.12 -16.10
N ARG A 411 17.37 14.04 -16.54
CA ARG A 411 16.07 14.39 -15.98
C ARG A 411 14.94 13.93 -16.89
N TYR A 412 13.75 13.79 -16.32
CA TYR A 412 12.55 13.38 -17.05
C TYR A 412 11.29 13.86 -16.32
N VAL A 413 10.19 13.99 -17.06
CA VAL A 413 8.86 14.21 -16.50
C VAL A 413 7.97 12.99 -16.76
N GLU A 414 7.23 12.58 -15.74
CA GLU A 414 6.18 11.55 -15.89
C GLU A 414 4.84 12.25 -16.03
N THR A 415 4.09 11.90 -17.07
CA THR A 415 2.76 12.50 -17.27
C THR A 415 1.84 12.20 -16.10
N ARG A 416 1.00 13.16 -15.74
CA ARG A 416 0.08 13.15 -14.59
C ARG A 416 0.74 13.19 -13.21
N LEU A 417 2.06 13.23 -13.14
CA LEU A 417 2.84 13.28 -11.90
C LEU A 417 3.90 14.39 -11.95
N GLU A 418 3.73 15.36 -12.85
CA GLU A 418 4.66 16.45 -13.14
C GLU A 418 4.92 17.32 -11.90
N MET A 419 3.90 17.49 -11.05
CA MET A 419 3.95 18.30 -9.83
C MET A 419 4.82 17.71 -8.71
N TYR A 420 5.18 16.42 -8.80
CA TYR A 420 5.99 15.73 -7.80
C TYR A 420 7.42 15.56 -8.27
N GLU A 421 8.38 15.76 -7.37
CA GLU A 421 9.79 15.51 -7.65
C GLU A 421 10.06 14.13 -8.27
N ARG A 422 10.86 14.16 -9.34
CA ARG A 422 11.56 13.01 -9.91
C ARG A 422 13.06 13.17 -9.75
N PRO A 423 13.73 12.22 -9.06
CA PRO A 423 15.19 12.26 -8.94
C PRO A 423 15.82 12.06 -10.31
N ALA A 424 17.03 12.59 -10.48
CA ALA A 424 17.84 12.31 -11.66
C ALA A 424 18.05 10.79 -11.84
N VAL A 425 18.15 10.34 -13.08
CA VAL A 425 18.26 8.92 -13.41
C VAL A 425 19.62 8.39 -12.97
N LYS A 426 19.63 7.66 -11.85
CA LYS A 426 20.86 7.13 -11.25
C LYS A 426 21.65 6.27 -12.24
N GLY A 427 22.94 6.60 -12.40
CA GLY A 427 23.87 5.84 -13.24
C GLY A 427 23.67 6.02 -14.74
N ALA A 428 22.82 6.95 -15.17
CA ALA A 428 22.70 7.32 -16.57
C ALA A 428 24.02 7.91 -17.11
N ASP A 429 24.23 7.75 -18.41
CA ASP A 429 25.26 8.46 -19.17
C ASP A 429 24.56 9.44 -20.12
N PRO A 430 24.32 10.69 -19.69
CA PRO A 430 23.53 11.63 -20.48
C PRO A 430 24.17 11.99 -21.82
N ALA A 431 25.51 11.95 -21.91
CA ALA A 431 26.25 12.33 -23.11
C ALA A 431 26.00 11.38 -24.30
N SER A 432 25.57 10.15 -24.05
CA SER A 432 25.25 9.16 -25.07
C SER A 432 23.75 8.81 -25.12
N PHE A 433 22.90 9.61 -24.49
CA PHE A 433 21.47 9.34 -24.39
C PHE A 433 20.75 9.60 -25.72
N GLU A 434 20.02 8.59 -26.21
CA GLU A 434 19.31 8.66 -27.48
C GLU A 434 17.97 7.90 -27.44
N ARG A 435 17.07 8.27 -28.37
CA ARG A 435 15.79 7.59 -28.60
C ARG A 435 15.94 6.49 -29.65
N LEU A 436 15.43 5.30 -29.33
CA LEU A 436 15.38 4.16 -30.25
C LEU A 436 14.04 4.05 -30.99
N GLY A 437 12.95 4.54 -30.39
CA GLY A 437 11.59 4.46 -30.93
C GLY A 437 10.64 3.73 -29.98
N ASP A 438 9.32 3.87 -30.17
CA ASP A 438 8.29 3.17 -29.39
C ASP A 438 8.42 3.25 -27.85
N GLY A 439 8.94 4.37 -27.35
CA GLY A 439 9.17 4.57 -25.92
C GLY A 439 10.47 3.92 -25.38
N TRP A 440 11.33 3.41 -26.26
CA TRP A 440 12.66 2.93 -25.91
C TRP A 440 13.73 4.01 -26.08
N TYR A 441 14.63 4.04 -25.10
CA TYR A 441 15.80 4.92 -25.07
C TYR A 441 17.01 4.13 -24.61
N ARG A 442 18.20 4.62 -24.91
CA ARG A 442 19.44 4.06 -24.39
C ARG A 442 20.47 5.15 -24.13
N CYS A 443 21.43 4.84 -23.28
CA CYS A 443 22.77 5.40 -23.31
C CYS A 443 23.78 4.27 -23.49
N ALA A 444 25.07 4.58 -23.49
CA ALA A 444 26.14 3.59 -23.61
C ALA A 444 26.08 2.50 -22.53
N LYS A 445 25.59 2.84 -21.33
CA LYS A 445 25.60 1.96 -20.15
C LYS A 445 24.27 1.29 -19.85
N GLN A 446 23.16 1.79 -20.38
CA GLN A 446 21.84 1.51 -19.84
C GLN A 446 20.73 1.72 -20.87
N ALA A 447 19.76 0.82 -20.90
CA ALA A 447 18.51 0.99 -21.66
C ALA A 447 17.37 1.45 -20.74
N TYR A 448 16.39 2.12 -21.34
CA TYR A 448 15.22 2.68 -20.67
C TYR A 448 13.97 2.41 -21.48
N PHE A 449 12.84 2.26 -20.78
CA PHE A 449 11.53 2.17 -21.40
C PHE A 449 10.55 3.10 -20.68
N MET A 450 9.81 3.90 -21.44
CA MET A 450 8.68 4.68 -20.96
C MET A 450 7.57 4.61 -22.00
N ASN A 451 6.41 4.07 -21.62
CA ASN A 451 5.29 3.97 -22.53
C ASN A 451 4.64 5.35 -22.73
N LEU A 452 5.02 6.05 -23.79
CA LEU A 452 4.41 7.32 -24.21
C LEU A 452 3.29 7.13 -25.24
N THR A 453 2.96 5.88 -25.60
CA THR A 453 2.08 5.57 -26.73
C THR A 453 0.62 5.31 -26.35
N ASP A 454 0.36 4.95 -25.08
CA ASP A 454 -1.01 4.75 -24.57
C ASP A 454 -1.38 5.89 -23.60
N PRO A 455 -2.14 6.91 -24.02
CA PRO A 455 -2.51 8.04 -23.18
C PRO A 455 -3.41 7.65 -22.00
N ARG A 456 -3.85 6.38 -21.92
CA ARG A 456 -4.68 5.84 -20.84
C ARG A 456 -3.84 5.27 -19.69
N GLU A 457 -2.55 4.97 -19.90
CA GLU A 457 -1.65 4.45 -18.87
C GLU A 457 -0.72 5.54 -18.31
N TYR A 458 -0.26 5.36 -17.06
CA TYR A 458 0.77 6.25 -16.48
C TYR A 458 2.12 6.00 -17.15
N HIS A 459 2.78 7.06 -17.59
CA HIS A 459 4.08 6.97 -18.27
C HIS A 459 5.23 6.94 -17.26
N ARG A 460 5.45 5.77 -16.65
CA ARG A 460 6.54 5.57 -15.69
C ARG A 460 7.84 5.19 -16.38
N LEU A 461 8.96 5.81 -15.97
CA LEU A 461 10.28 5.41 -16.45
C LEU A 461 10.69 4.05 -15.86
N VAL A 462 11.12 3.13 -16.73
CA VAL A 462 11.71 1.85 -16.35
C VAL A 462 13.19 1.84 -16.75
N VAL A 463 14.09 1.73 -15.77
CA VAL A 463 15.51 1.46 -16.01
C VAL A 463 15.68 -0.04 -16.25
N VAL A 464 16.11 -0.42 -17.46
CA VAL A 464 16.03 -1.79 -17.97
C VAL A 464 17.28 -2.57 -17.65
N LYS A 465 17.18 -3.66 -16.87
CA LYS A 465 18.34 -4.55 -16.63
C LYS A 465 18.67 -5.37 -17.89
N ALA A 466 19.39 -4.75 -18.82
CA ALA A 466 19.82 -5.28 -20.10
C ALA A 466 21.33 -5.51 -20.14
N ASP A 467 21.73 -6.46 -20.98
CA ASP A 467 23.07 -6.63 -21.49
C ASP A 467 23.26 -5.70 -22.68
N MET A 468 23.97 -4.58 -22.50
CA MET A 468 24.00 -3.49 -23.48
C MET A 468 24.79 -3.83 -24.76
N ASP A 469 25.67 -4.81 -24.72
CA ASP A 469 26.45 -5.26 -25.89
C ASP A 469 25.56 -6.01 -26.89
N SER A 470 24.51 -6.65 -26.40
CA SER A 470 23.58 -7.46 -27.19
C SER A 470 22.15 -6.89 -27.25
N PHE A 471 21.91 -5.76 -26.57
CA PHE A 471 20.59 -5.15 -26.50
C PHE A 471 20.14 -4.62 -27.86
N ARG A 472 18.93 -5.01 -28.27
CA ARG A 472 18.26 -4.46 -29.45
C ARG A 472 16.75 -4.40 -29.27
N MET A 473 16.15 -3.36 -29.82
CA MET A 473 14.70 -3.21 -29.92
C MET A 473 14.17 -4.16 -31.01
N LEU A 474 13.06 -4.86 -30.71
CA LEU A 474 12.34 -5.68 -31.69
C LEU A 474 11.18 -4.91 -32.33
N GLY A 475 10.65 -3.91 -31.63
CA GLY A 475 9.54 -3.06 -32.05
C GLY A 475 8.46 -2.97 -30.98
N SER A 476 7.75 -1.84 -30.95
CA SER A 476 6.74 -1.53 -29.94
C SER A 476 7.30 -1.72 -28.53
N VAL A 477 6.58 -2.40 -27.63
CA VAL A 477 7.03 -2.62 -26.25
C VAL A 477 8.05 -3.76 -26.08
N TYR A 478 8.59 -4.33 -27.17
CA TYR A 478 9.44 -5.52 -27.17
C TYR A 478 10.89 -5.21 -27.52
N ALA A 479 11.81 -5.74 -26.71
CA ALA A 479 13.24 -5.74 -26.95
C ALA A 479 13.84 -7.09 -26.54
N MET A 480 15.11 -7.31 -26.85
CA MET A 480 15.84 -8.48 -26.39
C MET A 480 17.30 -8.16 -26.15
N ASP A 481 17.96 -9.04 -25.42
CA ASP A 481 19.41 -9.14 -25.33
C ASP A 481 19.84 -10.61 -25.30
N ALA A 482 21.13 -10.89 -25.11
CA ALA A 482 21.67 -12.24 -25.05
C ALA A 482 21.05 -13.10 -23.92
N LYS A 483 20.41 -12.48 -22.92
CA LYS A 483 19.77 -13.14 -21.78
C LYS A 483 18.26 -13.33 -21.98
N GLY A 484 17.72 -12.99 -23.16
CA GLY A 484 16.34 -13.28 -23.54
C GLY A 484 15.45 -12.05 -23.76
N LEU A 485 14.14 -12.27 -23.72
CA LEU A 485 13.13 -11.27 -24.08
C LEU A 485 12.92 -10.25 -22.97
N ILE A 486 12.78 -8.98 -23.35
CA ILE A 486 12.45 -7.87 -22.47
C ILE A 486 11.18 -7.22 -23.00
N VAL A 487 10.17 -7.07 -22.16
CA VAL A 487 8.90 -6.45 -22.53
C VAL A 487 8.57 -5.37 -21.52
N GLU A 488 8.36 -4.15 -22.00
CA GLU A 488 8.14 -2.94 -21.17
C GLU A 488 9.25 -2.75 -20.12
N GLY A 489 10.49 -2.97 -20.54
CA GLY A 489 11.67 -2.89 -19.67
C GLY A 489 11.84 -4.04 -18.67
N VAL A 490 10.96 -5.05 -18.67
CA VAL A 490 11.00 -6.19 -17.75
C VAL A 490 11.33 -7.49 -18.47
N ARG A 491 12.35 -8.20 -17.96
CA ARG A 491 12.76 -9.50 -18.49
C ARG A 491 11.68 -10.57 -18.33
N LYS A 492 11.40 -11.30 -19.42
CA LYS A 492 10.52 -12.46 -19.43
C LYS A 492 11.35 -13.74 -19.43
N ARG A 493 10.85 -14.77 -18.75
CA ARG A 493 11.45 -16.11 -18.71
C ARG A 493 10.65 -17.03 -19.63
N ASP A 494 11.29 -18.13 -20.03
CA ASP A 494 10.62 -19.23 -20.73
C ASP A 494 9.97 -18.83 -22.08
N ILE A 495 10.51 -17.79 -22.72
CA ILE A 495 10.12 -17.34 -24.07
C ILE A 495 11.40 -17.19 -24.88
N ASP A 496 11.47 -17.88 -26.02
CA ASP A 496 12.54 -17.68 -26.99
C ASP A 496 12.37 -16.31 -27.66
N ALA A 497 13.24 -15.38 -27.28
CA ALA A 497 13.21 -14.01 -27.77
C ALA A 497 13.45 -13.90 -29.28
N ALA A 498 14.23 -14.81 -29.87
CA ALA A 498 14.54 -14.77 -31.29
C ALA A 498 13.34 -15.12 -32.17
N ALA A 499 12.39 -15.89 -31.64
CA ALA A 499 11.17 -16.29 -32.32
C ALA A 499 10.01 -15.27 -32.17
N VAL A 500 10.16 -14.27 -31.29
CA VAL A 500 9.15 -13.24 -31.05
C VAL A 500 9.17 -12.19 -32.16
N LYS A 501 8.00 -11.95 -32.76
CA LYS A 501 7.79 -10.92 -33.78
C LYS A 501 6.69 -9.96 -33.33
N PRO A 502 7.02 -8.70 -32.99
CA PRO A 502 6.02 -7.70 -32.67
C PRO A 502 5.04 -7.49 -33.82
N ILE A 503 3.75 -7.35 -33.50
CA ILE A 503 2.68 -7.06 -34.48
C ILE A 503 2.32 -5.56 -34.41
N GLY A 504 2.52 -4.93 -33.25
CA GLY A 504 2.20 -3.54 -32.97
C GLY A 504 1.63 -3.39 -31.56
N GLY A 505 1.77 -2.18 -30.99
CA GLY A 505 1.27 -1.90 -29.66
C GLY A 505 1.87 -2.83 -28.60
N MET A 506 1.02 -3.46 -27.81
CA MET A 506 1.43 -4.42 -26.78
C MET A 506 1.44 -5.88 -27.26
N PHE A 507 1.26 -6.12 -28.57
CA PHE A 507 1.10 -7.46 -29.14
C PHE A 507 2.33 -7.95 -29.93
N ALA A 508 2.60 -9.24 -29.81
CA ALA A 508 3.57 -9.95 -30.62
C ALA A 508 3.08 -11.37 -30.93
N ARG A 509 3.69 -12.02 -31.92
CA ARG A 509 3.51 -13.45 -32.19
C ARG A 509 4.74 -14.27 -31.85
N LEU A 510 4.51 -15.49 -31.42
CA LEU A 510 5.49 -16.55 -31.23
C LEU A 510 4.95 -17.80 -31.97
N GLY A 511 5.38 -17.99 -33.21
CA GLY A 511 4.68 -18.92 -34.12
C GLY A 511 3.21 -18.50 -34.30
N ASP A 512 2.30 -19.43 -34.02
CA ASP A 512 0.84 -19.23 -34.05
C ASP A 512 0.27 -18.73 -32.70
N THR A 513 1.12 -18.47 -31.72
CA THR A 513 0.72 -17.98 -30.40
C THR A 513 0.76 -16.46 -30.35
N VAL A 514 -0.28 -15.84 -29.80
CA VAL A 514 -0.30 -14.40 -29.49
C VAL A 514 0.27 -14.15 -28.10
N LEU A 515 1.14 -13.17 -28.02
CA LEU A 515 1.63 -12.57 -26.78
C LEU A 515 0.99 -11.18 -26.61
N PHE A 516 0.49 -10.90 -25.40
CA PHE A 516 0.12 -9.56 -24.95
C PHE A 516 0.98 -9.19 -23.73
N ARG A 517 1.77 -8.12 -23.83
CA ARG A 517 2.75 -7.70 -22.80
C ARG A 517 3.69 -8.86 -22.39
N GLY A 518 4.08 -9.68 -23.36
CA GLY A 518 4.94 -10.85 -23.15
C GLY A 518 4.29 -12.02 -22.40
N LYS A 519 2.95 -12.09 -22.36
CA LYS A 519 2.21 -13.24 -21.80
C LYS A 519 1.39 -13.92 -22.90
N VAL A 520 1.36 -15.25 -22.87
CA VAL A 520 0.54 -16.05 -23.79
C VAL A 520 -0.94 -15.77 -23.61
N VAL A 521 -1.62 -15.39 -24.70
CA VAL A 521 -3.07 -15.23 -24.75
C VAL A 521 -3.71 -16.58 -25.01
N LYS A 522 -4.37 -17.14 -23.99
CA LYS A 522 -4.94 -18.51 -24.06
C LYS A 522 -6.16 -18.66 -24.97
N LYS A 523 -6.89 -17.57 -25.21
CA LYS A 523 -8.16 -17.58 -25.97
C LYS A 523 -8.13 -16.47 -27.01
N THR A 524 -7.75 -16.83 -28.23
CA THR A 524 -7.69 -15.93 -29.40
C THR A 524 -8.96 -15.97 -30.25
N GLY A 525 -9.86 -16.94 -30.01
CA GLY A 525 -11.11 -17.07 -30.75
C GLY A 525 -10.86 -17.29 -32.24
N GLY A 526 -11.61 -16.61 -33.10
CA GLY A 526 -11.48 -16.69 -34.56
C GLY A 526 -10.41 -15.76 -35.16
N LEU A 527 -9.54 -15.18 -34.33
CA LEU A 527 -8.53 -14.22 -34.80
C LEU A 527 -7.53 -14.87 -35.78
N ASP A 528 -7.42 -14.30 -36.96
CA ASP A 528 -6.43 -14.63 -37.99
C ASP A 528 -5.17 -13.77 -37.83
N LEU A 529 -4.05 -14.41 -37.47
CA LEU A 529 -2.78 -13.74 -37.25
C LEU A 529 -2.07 -13.30 -38.53
N THR A 530 -2.50 -13.75 -39.70
CA THR A 530 -1.87 -13.37 -40.96
C THR A 530 -2.28 -11.97 -41.41
N THR A 531 -3.49 -11.54 -41.04
CA THR A 531 -4.07 -10.22 -41.34
C THR A 531 -4.18 -9.31 -40.12
N ALA A 532 -3.93 -9.85 -38.91
CA ALA A 532 -3.98 -9.09 -37.67
C ALA A 532 -3.00 -7.90 -37.64
N ARG A 533 -3.52 -6.73 -37.24
CA ARG A 533 -2.75 -5.50 -36.99
C ARG A 533 -3.22 -4.80 -35.71
N SER A 534 -2.42 -3.87 -35.20
CA SER A 534 -2.73 -3.14 -33.97
C SER A 534 -2.97 -1.65 -34.22
N PRO A 535 -4.25 -1.19 -34.32
CA PRO A 535 -4.58 0.23 -34.54
C PRO A 535 -4.33 1.13 -33.32
N THR A 536 -4.24 0.55 -32.13
CA THR A 536 -3.99 1.23 -30.84
C THR A 536 -3.25 0.26 -29.93
N PRO A 537 -2.44 0.71 -28.95
CA PRO A 537 -1.58 -0.17 -28.14
C PRO A 537 -2.25 -1.39 -27.53
N ARG A 538 -3.57 -1.35 -27.30
CA ARG A 538 -4.34 -2.41 -26.62
C ARG A 538 -5.35 -3.14 -27.48
N LEU A 539 -5.49 -2.79 -28.76
CA LEU A 539 -6.37 -3.49 -29.70
C LEU A 539 -5.53 -4.18 -30.77
N LEU A 540 -5.79 -5.46 -30.97
CA LEU A 540 -5.38 -6.23 -32.15
C LEU A 540 -6.64 -6.64 -32.91
N VAL A 541 -6.68 -6.41 -34.21
CA VAL A 541 -7.84 -6.71 -35.07
C VAL A 541 -7.36 -7.30 -36.39
N ASP A 542 -8.06 -8.32 -36.88
CA ASP A 542 -7.83 -8.91 -38.21
C ASP A 542 -8.79 -8.34 -39.27
N ASP A 543 -8.61 -8.72 -40.54
CA ASP A 543 -9.43 -8.18 -41.65
C ASP A 543 -10.90 -8.64 -41.58
N ALA A 544 -11.20 -9.73 -40.87
CA ALA A 544 -12.55 -10.21 -40.62
C ALA A 544 -13.21 -9.51 -39.41
N GLY A 545 -12.47 -8.67 -38.68
CA GLY A 545 -12.94 -7.92 -37.53
C GLY A 545 -12.93 -8.70 -36.21
N HIS A 546 -12.32 -9.89 -36.16
CA HIS A 546 -12.04 -10.55 -34.89
C HIS A 546 -10.97 -9.76 -34.13
N MET A 547 -11.15 -9.62 -32.81
CA MET A 547 -10.35 -8.68 -32.02
C MET A 547 -9.83 -9.30 -30.73
N LEU A 548 -8.66 -8.84 -30.30
CA LEU A 548 -8.20 -8.91 -28.92
C LEU A 548 -8.14 -7.50 -28.34
N LEU A 549 -8.89 -7.28 -27.26
CA LEU A 549 -8.72 -6.12 -26.40
C LEU A 549 -7.91 -6.54 -25.17
N GLY A 550 -6.64 -6.14 -25.13
CA GLY A 550 -5.66 -6.75 -24.26
C GLY A 550 -5.58 -8.26 -24.50
N SER A 551 -5.84 -9.08 -23.47
CA SER A 551 -5.85 -10.54 -23.60
C SER A 551 -7.26 -11.13 -23.81
N ARG A 552 -8.28 -10.30 -24.07
CA ARG A 552 -9.69 -10.73 -24.14
C ARG A 552 -10.18 -10.71 -25.58
N TYR A 553 -10.65 -11.86 -26.05
CA TYR A 553 -11.26 -11.97 -27.37
C TYR A 553 -12.63 -11.28 -27.46
N ARG A 554 -12.89 -10.65 -28.61
CA ARG A 554 -14.16 -10.02 -28.99
C ARG A 554 -14.53 -10.43 -30.42
N LYS A 555 -15.83 -10.64 -30.63
CA LYS A 555 -16.41 -10.94 -31.94
C LYS A 555 -16.44 -9.66 -32.81
N PRO A 556 -16.49 -9.80 -34.15
CA PRO A 556 -16.67 -8.67 -35.05
C PRO A 556 -17.90 -7.83 -34.70
N VAL A 557 -17.76 -6.51 -34.81
CA VAL A 557 -18.88 -5.57 -34.72
C VAL A 557 -19.66 -5.62 -36.04
N ALA A 558 -20.99 -5.68 -35.95
CA ALA A 558 -21.84 -5.84 -37.13
C ALA A 558 -21.67 -4.67 -38.12
N GLY A 559 -21.36 -5.00 -39.39
CA GLY A 559 -21.19 -4.01 -40.45
C GLY A 559 -19.83 -3.29 -40.47
N MET A 560 -18.91 -3.64 -39.56
CA MET A 560 -17.60 -3.01 -39.48
C MET A 560 -16.68 -3.41 -40.64
N ASN A 561 -16.09 -2.43 -41.30
CA ASN A 561 -14.98 -2.63 -42.22
C ASN A 561 -13.65 -2.60 -41.44
N ALA A 562 -13.28 -3.77 -40.91
CA ALA A 562 -12.11 -3.90 -40.04
C ALA A 562 -10.81 -3.46 -40.71
N ALA A 563 -10.64 -3.64 -42.02
CA ALA A 563 -9.45 -3.21 -42.76
C ALA A 563 -9.29 -1.69 -42.83
N ALA A 564 -10.41 -0.94 -42.85
CA ALA A 564 -10.41 0.53 -42.89
C ALA A 564 -10.44 1.19 -41.50
N LEU A 565 -10.56 0.41 -40.41
CA LEU A 565 -10.64 0.92 -39.05
C LEU A 565 -9.40 1.76 -38.68
N ARG A 566 -9.63 3.02 -38.35
CA ARG A 566 -8.63 3.99 -37.86
C ARG A 566 -9.15 4.75 -36.64
N PHE A 567 -8.26 5.02 -35.69
CA PHE A 567 -8.58 5.84 -34.52
C PHE A 567 -8.43 7.33 -34.86
N ILE A 568 -9.46 8.12 -34.54
CA ILE A 568 -9.48 9.59 -34.71
C ILE A 568 -9.19 10.31 -33.40
N THR A 569 -9.44 9.65 -32.26
CA THR A 569 -8.94 10.03 -30.94
C THR A 569 -8.47 8.76 -30.22
N PRO A 570 -7.87 8.82 -29.02
CA PRO A 570 -7.55 7.61 -28.26
C PRO A 570 -8.74 6.72 -27.92
N TYR A 571 -9.97 7.26 -27.99
CA TYR A 571 -11.21 6.57 -27.64
C TYR A 571 -12.15 6.38 -28.83
N PHE A 572 -12.09 7.21 -29.88
CA PHE A 572 -13.00 7.11 -31.03
C PHE A 572 -12.29 6.62 -32.29
N ALA A 573 -12.96 5.76 -33.04
CA ALA A 573 -12.47 5.19 -34.29
C ALA A 573 -13.55 5.24 -35.38
N THR A 574 -13.14 5.22 -36.64
CA THR A 574 -14.04 5.11 -37.79
C THR A 574 -13.45 4.19 -38.84
N ASP A 575 -14.32 3.60 -39.67
CA ASP A 575 -13.98 2.80 -40.84
C ASP A 575 -14.49 3.43 -42.15
N ASP A 576 -14.67 4.77 -42.15
CA ASP A 576 -15.31 5.60 -43.19
C ASP A 576 -16.82 5.46 -43.31
N ARG A 577 -17.45 4.50 -42.60
CA ARG A 577 -18.91 4.28 -42.67
C ARG A 577 -19.57 4.43 -41.32
N GLN A 578 -18.91 3.99 -40.27
CA GLN A 578 -19.41 3.99 -38.91
C GLN A 578 -18.42 4.68 -37.97
N LEU A 579 -18.96 5.22 -36.88
CA LEU A 579 -18.20 5.70 -35.74
C LEU A 579 -18.22 4.63 -34.64
N TYR A 580 -17.10 4.45 -33.96
CA TYR A 580 -16.95 3.52 -32.85
C TYR A 580 -16.32 4.21 -31.66
N VAL A 581 -16.65 3.72 -30.47
CA VAL A 581 -15.97 4.09 -29.22
C VAL A 581 -15.31 2.86 -28.60
N LEU A 582 -14.05 3.02 -28.21
CA LEU A 582 -13.25 2.04 -27.49
C LEU A 582 -13.41 2.26 -25.99
N THR A 583 -14.01 1.30 -25.30
CA THR A 583 -14.06 1.23 -23.84
C THR A 583 -12.93 0.35 -23.30
N ASP A 584 -12.91 0.16 -21.98
CA ASP A 584 -11.97 -0.80 -21.37
C ASP A 584 -12.26 -2.26 -21.77
N ASP A 585 -13.48 -2.56 -22.21
CA ASP A 585 -13.94 -3.92 -22.44
C ASP A 585 -14.49 -4.20 -23.84
N SER A 586 -14.72 -3.20 -24.69
CA SER A 586 -15.32 -3.39 -26.02
C SER A 586 -15.01 -2.25 -26.98
N LEU A 587 -15.07 -2.54 -28.28
CA LEU A 587 -15.26 -1.54 -29.33
C LEU A 587 -16.76 -1.54 -29.68
N MET A 588 -17.43 -0.40 -29.53
CA MET A 588 -18.89 -0.29 -29.67
C MET A 588 -19.25 0.67 -30.81
N HIS A 589 -20.26 0.31 -31.60
CA HIS A 589 -20.81 1.19 -32.65
C HIS A 589 -21.57 2.38 -32.02
N CYS A 590 -21.25 3.59 -32.47
CA CYS A 590 -21.95 4.82 -32.14
C CYS A 590 -23.12 5.01 -33.13
N GLU A 591 -24.24 4.33 -32.87
CA GLU A 591 -25.43 4.40 -33.73
C GLU A 591 -25.90 5.84 -34.00
N GLY A 592 -26.25 6.12 -35.26
CA GLY A 592 -26.79 7.41 -35.68
C GLY A 592 -25.75 8.49 -36.00
N ALA A 593 -24.45 8.19 -35.85
CA ALA A 593 -23.38 9.15 -36.15
C ALA A 593 -23.24 9.42 -37.67
N GLU A 594 -23.17 10.68 -38.06
CA GLU A 594 -22.87 11.10 -39.42
C GLU A 594 -21.36 11.24 -39.66
N VAL A 595 -20.70 10.14 -40.09
CA VAL A 595 -19.23 10.07 -40.23
C VAL A 595 -18.65 11.16 -41.14
N SER A 596 -19.35 11.53 -42.22
CA SER A 596 -18.93 12.58 -43.16
C SER A 596 -18.84 13.98 -42.55
N ALA A 597 -19.49 14.21 -41.42
CA ALA A 597 -19.55 15.52 -40.77
C ALA A 597 -18.86 15.56 -39.40
N LEU A 598 -18.08 14.53 -39.05
CA LEU A 598 -17.42 14.44 -37.75
C LEU A 598 -16.38 15.56 -37.53
N LYS A 599 -16.41 16.13 -36.33
CA LYS A 599 -15.42 17.05 -35.79
C LYS A 599 -14.91 16.54 -34.45
N ILE A 600 -13.59 16.55 -34.29
CA ILE A 600 -12.92 16.22 -33.02
C ILE A 600 -12.97 17.48 -32.14
N GLU A 601 -13.46 17.35 -30.91
CA GLU A 601 -13.42 18.44 -29.94
C GLU A 601 -12.25 18.27 -28.99
N ASP A 602 -12.09 17.08 -28.43
CA ASP A 602 -10.95 16.67 -27.61
C ASP A 602 -10.77 15.14 -27.67
N ASP A 603 -9.85 14.58 -26.88
CA ASP A 603 -9.59 13.14 -26.85
C ASP A 603 -10.84 12.29 -26.56
N ARG A 604 -11.76 12.80 -25.75
CA ARG A 604 -12.93 12.09 -25.23
C ARG A 604 -14.26 12.56 -25.84
N HIS A 605 -14.24 13.55 -26.73
CA HIS A 605 -15.43 14.11 -27.34
C HIS A 605 -15.28 14.28 -28.86
N VAL A 606 -16.25 13.74 -29.60
CA VAL A 606 -16.42 13.96 -31.03
C VAL A 606 -17.86 14.36 -31.29
N ARG A 607 -18.12 15.15 -32.34
CA ARG A 607 -19.49 15.53 -32.71
C ARG A 607 -19.71 15.47 -34.21
N ASP A 608 -20.96 15.26 -34.59
CA ASP A 608 -21.44 15.53 -35.94
C ASP A 608 -22.30 16.80 -35.98
N THR A 609 -23.17 16.93 -36.99
CA THR A 609 -24.08 18.05 -37.19
C THR A 609 -25.21 18.12 -36.15
N THR A 610 -25.59 16.99 -35.56
CA THR A 610 -26.80 16.84 -34.73
C THR A 610 -26.52 16.30 -33.34
N THR A 611 -25.38 15.64 -33.14
CA THR A 611 -25.08 14.88 -31.93
C THR A 611 -23.62 15.03 -31.52
N ARG A 612 -23.41 15.26 -30.23
CA ARG A 612 -22.13 15.19 -29.54
C ARG A 612 -22.02 13.82 -28.85
N PHE A 613 -20.91 13.14 -29.08
CA PHE A 613 -20.57 11.84 -28.51
C PHE A 613 -19.41 11.98 -27.51
N ALA A 614 -19.61 11.50 -26.29
CA ALA A 614 -18.64 11.62 -25.21
C ALA A 614 -18.28 10.25 -24.61
N PHE A 615 -17.02 10.06 -24.22
CA PHE A 615 -16.59 8.87 -23.48
C PHE A 615 -16.61 9.09 -21.97
N GLY A 616 -17.64 8.53 -21.30
CA GLY A 616 -17.91 8.68 -19.86
C GLY A 616 -17.32 7.56 -18.99
N GLY A 617 -16.06 7.15 -19.20
CA GLY A 617 -15.32 6.19 -18.35
C GLY A 617 -15.82 4.73 -18.28
N ARG A 618 -17.12 4.47 -18.48
CA ARG A 618 -17.75 3.15 -18.56
C ARG A 618 -18.60 2.96 -19.83
N GLY A 619 -18.75 3.97 -20.67
CA GLY A 619 -19.59 3.89 -21.88
C GLY A 619 -19.62 5.15 -22.72
N LEU A 620 -20.57 5.17 -23.67
CA LEU A 620 -20.85 6.26 -24.60
C LEU A 620 -21.98 7.14 -24.04
N GLU A 621 -21.76 8.44 -23.96
CA GLU A 621 -22.77 9.46 -23.69
C GLU A 621 -23.09 10.20 -24.99
N ARG A 622 -24.36 10.58 -25.18
CA ARG A 622 -24.83 11.29 -26.38
C ARG A 622 -25.63 12.51 -25.97
N GLU A 623 -25.34 13.64 -26.58
CA GLU A 623 -26.01 14.92 -26.34
C GLU A 623 -26.44 15.51 -27.69
N ALA A 624 -27.71 15.87 -27.85
CA ALA A 624 -28.19 16.49 -29.07
C ALA A 624 -27.69 17.94 -29.17
N ILE A 625 -27.18 18.32 -30.34
CA ILE A 625 -26.75 19.69 -30.64
C ILE A 625 -27.94 20.41 -31.29
N GLY A 626 -28.41 21.46 -30.64
CA GLY A 626 -29.53 22.30 -31.09
C GLY A 626 -29.12 23.36 -32.11
#